data_AF-A0A5N6XZ38-F1
#
_entry.id   AF-A0A5N6XZ38-F1
#
_cell.length_a   1.000
_cell.length_b   1.000
_cell.length_c   1.000
_cell.angle_alpha   90.00
_cell.angle_beta   90.00
_cell.angle_gamma   90.00
#
_symmetry.space_group_name_H-M   'P 1'
#
loop_
_entity.id
_entity.type
_entity.pdbx_description
1 polymer ?
#
loop_
_entity_poly.entity_id
_entity_poly.type
_entity_poly.pdbx_seq_one_letter_code
_entity_poly.pdbx_strand_id
1 'polypeptide(L)'
;MFARSRRTPFIHHRLYDVYLPEAIQDAFTVSASYHTKTAETEDTILRILEAKTANLIKQNHQENTLEELLAAVQALLIFHIIQLFDGDVRQRSIAEQNMDTLRAWTMQLQVRADELGPTPTWQEWILTESIRRTIIISVLIESLYSVLRVGHCTNIRALSVLPFTSGAALWDIATDATWLTQSHRLGSDTVLYGDFARAVENGRVLGKLDEFEKTLLAPCMGERYREMLTLED
;
A
#
# COMPACT_ATOMS: atom_id res chain seq x y z
N MET A 1 5.58 -10.90 2.73
CA MET A 1 4.44 -10.71 3.65
C MET A 1 3.12 -11.09 2.98
N PHE A 2 2.80 -10.58 1.77
CA PHE A 2 1.54 -10.88 1.07
C PHE A 2 1.26 -12.38 0.83
N ALA A 3 2.24 -13.12 0.28
CA ALA A 3 2.10 -14.55 0.01
C ALA A 3 1.92 -15.42 1.28
N ARG A 4 2.29 -14.92 2.47
CA ARG A 4 2.20 -15.67 3.73
C ARG A 4 0.85 -15.47 4.43
N SER A 5 0.27 -14.28 4.33
CA SER A 5 -0.89 -13.89 5.16
C SER A 5 -2.07 -13.32 4.37
N ARG A 6 -2.01 -13.26 3.03
CA ARG A 6 -3.02 -12.61 2.16
C ARG A 6 -3.31 -11.15 2.50
N ARG A 7 -2.41 -10.50 3.25
CA ARG A 7 -2.50 -9.10 3.64
C ARG A 7 -1.15 -8.40 3.48
N THR A 8 -1.22 -7.10 3.28
CA THR A 8 -0.11 -6.17 3.40
C THR A 8 -0.57 -5.01 4.29
N PRO A 9 0.31 -4.07 4.65
CA PRO A 9 -0.13 -2.86 5.35
C PRO A 9 -1.22 -2.06 4.61
N PHE A 10 -1.40 -2.27 3.30
CA PHE A 10 -2.40 -1.60 2.45
C PHE A 10 -3.44 -2.52 1.80
N ILE A 11 -3.36 -3.84 2.02
CA ILE A 11 -4.35 -4.83 1.56
C ILE A 11 -4.94 -5.52 2.79
N HIS A 12 -6.20 -5.22 3.11
CA HIS A 12 -6.89 -5.83 4.23
C HIS A 12 -7.21 -7.31 3.95
N HIS A 13 -7.09 -8.17 4.96
CA HIS A 13 -7.28 -9.62 4.81
C HIS A 13 -8.70 -10.05 4.41
N ARG A 14 -9.69 -9.19 4.62
CA ARG A 14 -11.10 -9.40 4.23
C ARG A 14 -11.53 -8.68 2.95
N LEU A 15 -10.65 -7.88 2.33
CA LEU A 15 -11.02 -7.01 1.20
C LEU A 15 -11.55 -7.78 -0.01
N TYR A 16 -11.00 -8.97 -0.28
CA TYR A 16 -11.28 -9.77 -1.47
C TYR A 16 -11.89 -11.14 -1.14
N ASP A 17 -12.62 -11.25 -0.03
CA ASP A 17 -13.22 -12.53 0.39
C ASP A 17 -14.42 -12.95 -0.47
N VAL A 18 -15.16 -11.98 -1.02
CA VAL A 18 -16.33 -12.26 -1.88
C VAL A 18 -15.92 -12.52 -3.32
N TYR A 19 -15.01 -11.69 -3.84
CA TYR A 19 -14.48 -11.78 -5.19
C TYR A 19 -12.99 -11.44 -5.16
N LEU A 20 -12.18 -12.26 -5.83
CA LEU A 20 -10.74 -12.10 -5.92
C LEU A 20 -10.35 -11.66 -7.34
N PRO A 21 -10.06 -10.37 -7.57
CA PRO A 21 -9.74 -9.86 -8.91
C PRO A 21 -8.49 -10.51 -9.50
N GLU A 22 -8.44 -10.68 -10.82
CA GLU A 22 -7.31 -11.31 -11.53
C GLU A 22 -5.98 -10.61 -11.20
N ALA A 23 -5.98 -9.27 -11.14
CA ALA A 23 -4.79 -8.49 -10.77
C ALA A 23 -4.22 -8.92 -9.40
N ILE A 24 -5.08 -9.22 -8.42
CA ILE A 24 -4.67 -9.65 -7.09
C ILE A 24 -4.21 -11.11 -7.09
N GLN A 25 -4.84 -11.97 -7.89
CA GLN A 25 -4.38 -13.35 -8.09
C GLN A 25 -2.95 -13.38 -8.65
N ASP A 26 -2.69 -12.54 -9.65
CA ASP A 26 -1.37 -12.38 -10.26
C ASP A 26 -0.36 -11.81 -9.28
N ALA A 27 -0.72 -10.76 -8.54
CA ALA A 27 0.13 -10.18 -7.50
C ALA A 27 0.49 -11.20 -6.42
N PHE A 28 -0.46 -12.04 -6.00
CA PHE A 28 -0.23 -13.11 -5.03
C PHE A 28 0.73 -14.17 -5.59
N THR A 29 0.49 -14.63 -6.82
CA THR A 29 1.31 -15.67 -7.49
C THR A 29 2.74 -15.21 -7.72
N VAL A 30 2.93 -13.97 -8.20
CA VAL A 30 4.24 -13.34 -8.36
C VAL A 30 4.93 -13.21 -7.00
N SER A 31 4.23 -12.73 -5.97
CA SER A 31 4.80 -12.58 -4.62
C SER A 31 5.24 -13.92 -4.03
N ALA A 32 4.47 -14.99 -4.23
CA ALA A 32 4.80 -16.33 -3.75
C ALA A 32 6.02 -16.88 -4.49
N SER A 33 6.02 -16.78 -5.82
CA SER A 33 7.12 -17.28 -6.66
C SER A 33 8.42 -16.53 -6.36
N TYR A 34 8.35 -15.21 -6.21
CA TYR A 34 9.47 -14.37 -5.83
C TYR A 34 10.02 -14.70 -4.44
N HIS A 35 9.15 -15.01 -3.48
CA HIS A 35 9.57 -15.40 -2.14
C HIS A 35 10.35 -16.72 -2.10
N THR A 36 10.04 -17.66 -2.99
CA THR A 36 10.70 -18.96 -3.11
C THR A 36 11.78 -19.00 -4.20
N LYS A 37 12.18 -17.83 -4.72
CA LYS A 37 13.16 -17.70 -5.81
C LYS A 37 14.49 -18.31 -5.42
N THR A 38 15.06 -19.08 -6.33
CA THR A 38 16.44 -19.63 -6.30
C THR A 38 17.24 -19.08 -7.47
N ALA A 39 18.57 -19.21 -7.44
CA ALA A 39 19.45 -18.75 -8.50
C ALA A 39 19.10 -19.37 -9.87
N GLU A 40 18.64 -20.62 -9.88
CA GLU A 40 18.26 -21.36 -11.08
C GLU A 40 16.93 -20.88 -11.68
N THR A 41 16.04 -20.33 -10.85
CA THR A 41 14.67 -19.93 -11.24
C THR A 41 14.51 -18.41 -11.42
N GLU A 42 15.53 -17.64 -11.06
CA GLU A 42 15.45 -16.18 -10.96
C GLU A 42 15.04 -15.49 -12.26
N ASP A 43 15.74 -15.74 -13.37
CA ASP A 43 15.39 -15.14 -14.68
C ASP A 43 13.95 -15.47 -15.08
N THR A 44 13.50 -16.70 -14.83
CA THR A 44 12.13 -17.12 -15.17
C THR A 44 11.09 -16.35 -14.34
N ILE A 45 11.31 -16.24 -13.03
CA ILE A 45 10.40 -15.51 -12.13
C ILE A 45 10.34 -14.03 -12.49
N LEU A 46 11.49 -13.41 -12.79
CA LEU A 46 11.55 -12.02 -13.20
C LEU A 46 10.84 -11.80 -14.54
N ARG A 47 11.00 -12.68 -15.53
CA ARG A 47 10.24 -12.63 -16.79
C ARG A 47 8.73 -12.78 -16.59
N ILE A 48 8.29 -13.62 -15.64
CA ILE A 48 6.87 -13.73 -15.29
C ILE A 48 6.36 -12.41 -14.73
N LEU A 49 7.10 -11.79 -13.81
CA LEU A 49 6.77 -10.47 -13.25
C LEU A 49 6.67 -9.41 -14.35
N GLU A 50 7.60 -9.38 -15.31
CA GLU A 50 7.52 -8.47 -16.45
C GLU A 50 6.26 -8.69 -17.28
N ALA A 51 5.96 -9.95 -17.62
CA ALA A 51 4.78 -10.29 -18.42
C ALA A 51 3.48 -9.91 -17.71
N LYS A 52 3.38 -10.17 -16.39
CA LYS A 52 2.21 -9.80 -15.59
C LYS A 52 2.06 -8.28 -15.46
N THR A 53 3.16 -7.56 -15.26
CA THR A 53 3.16 -6.08 -15.24
C THR A 53 2.67 -5.53 -16.58
N ALA A 54 3.22 -6.01 -17.70
CA ALA A 54 2.86 -5.55 -19.03
C ALA A 54 1.39 -5.87 -19.40
N ASN A 55 0.89 -7.03 -18.97
CA ASN A 55 -0.50 -7.40 -19.21
C ASN A 55 -1.46 -6.52 -18.41
N LEU A 56 -1.15 -6.26 -17.13
CA LEU A 56 -1.96 -5.36 -16.29
C LEU A 56 -2.04 -3.96 -16.90
N ILE A 57 -0.91 -3.38 -17.30
CA ILE A 57 -0.84 -2.01 -17.87
C ILE A 57 -1.60 -1.90 -19.21
N LYS A 58 -1.69 -2.98 -19.99
CA LYS A 58 -2.41 -2.99 -21.28
C LYS A 58 -3.94 -3.00 -21.11
N GLN A 59 -4.46 -3.32 -19.92
CA GLN A 59 -5.90 -3.35 -19.68
C GLN A 59 -6.49 -1.94 -19.68
N ASN A 60 -7.73 -1.79 -20.15
CA ASN A 60 -8.44 -0.52 -20.06
C ASN A 60 -9.08 -0.40 -18.67
N HIS A 61 -8.62 0.55 -17.86
CA HIS A 61 -9.14 0.78 -16.50
C HIS A 61 -10.16 1.91 -16.41
N GLN A 62 -10.56 2.52 -17.53
CA GLN A 62 -11.54 3.61 -17.53
C GLN A 62 -12.93 3.16 -17.07
N GLU A 63 -13.32 1.93 -17.41
CA GLU A 63 -14.63 1.36 -17.09
C GLU A 63 -14.62 0.52 -15.81
N ASN A 64 -13.47 0.40 -15.14
CA ASN A 64 -13.35 -0.39 -13.92
C ASN A 64 -14.26 0.19 -12.82
N THR A 65 -14.85 -0.70 -12.03
CA THR A 65 -15.37 -0.38 -10.70
C THR A 65 -14.26 0.19 -9.80
N LEU A 66 -14.64 0.80 -8.67
CA LEU A 66 -13.65 1.36 -7.76
C LEU A 66 -12.76 0.27 -7.15
N GLU A 67 -13.35 -0.88 -6.86
CA GLU A 67 -12.71 -2.08 -6.33
C GLU A 67 -11.73 -2.70 -7.34
N GLU A 68 -12.09 -2.75 -8.62
CA GLU A 68 -11.21 -3.22 -9.69
C GLU A 68 -10.04 -2.25 -9.93
N LEU A 69 -10.29 -0.93 -9.86
CA LEU A 69 -9.22 0.06 -9.95
C LEU A 69 -8.28 -0.04 -8.74
N LEU A 70 -8.81 -0.18 -7.52
CA LEU A 70 -8.02 -0.43 -6.32
C LEU A 70 -7.16 -1.68 -6.48
N ALA A 71 -7.75 -2.78 -6.96
CA ALA A 71 -7.05 -4.04 -7.19
C ALA A 71 -5.90 -3.88 -8.20
N ALA A 72 -6.13 -3.15 -9.30
CA ALA A 72 -5.10 -2.86 -10.29
C ALA A 72 -3.95 -2.03 -9.71
N VAL A 73 -4.24 -0.98 -8.93
CA VAL A 73 -3.21 -0.15 -8.28
C VAL A 73 -2.43 -0.98 -7.25
N GLN A 74 -3.10 -1.78 -6.42
CA GLN A 74 -2.45 -2.63 -5.43
C GLN A 74 -1.52 -3.68 -6.08
N ALA A 75 -1.96 -4.31 -7.17
CA ALA A 75 -1.15 -5.26 -7.91
C ALA A 75 0.07 -4.60 -8.56
N LEU A 76 -0.12 -3.46 -9.21
CA LEU A 76 0.97 -2.71 -9.83
C LEU A 76 1.99 -2.22 -8.79
N LEU A 77 1.53 -1.79 -7.61
CA LEU A 77 2.41 -1.45 -6.49
C LEU A 77 3.27 -2.63 -6.05
N ILE A 78 2.68 -3.82 -5.89
CA ILE A 78 3.43 -5.03 -5.53
C ILE A 78 4.49 -5.35 -6.59
N PHE A 79 4.11 -5.27 -7.88
CA PHE A 79 5.06 -5.49 -8.97
C PHE A 79 6.20 -4.47 -8.95
N HIS A 80 5.90 -3.18 -8.83
CA HIS A 80 6.92 -2.14 -8.79
C HIS A 80 7.79 -2.18 -7.54
N ILE A 81 7.27 -2.56 -6.38
CA ILE A 81 8.09 -2.80 -5.18
C ILE A 81 9.14 -3.87 -5.47
N ILE A 82 8.75 -5.00 -6.10
CA ILE A 82 9.73 -6.02 -6.48
C ILE A 82 10.70 -5.46 -7.51
N GLN A 83 10.19 -4.83 -8.58
CA GLN A 83 11.01 -4.38 -9.70
C GLN A 83 12.04 -3.29 -9.35
N LEU A 84 11.69 -2.35 -8.46
CA LEU A 84 12.57 -1.26 -8.07
C LEU A 84 13.68 -1.73 -7.12
N PHE A 85 13.35 -2.68 -6.23
CA PHE A 85 14.20 -3.05 -5.09
C PHE A 85 14.84 -4.44 -5.18
N ASP A 86 14.55 -5.26 -6.20
CA ASP A 86 15.18 -6.57 -6.42
C ASP A 86 16.69 -6.46 -6.71
N GLY A 87 17.12 -5.41 -7.41
CA GLY A 87 18.51 -5.18 -7.77
C GLY A 87 18.80 -5.39 -9.26
N ASP A 88 17.95 -6.12 -9.98
CA ASP A 88 18.04 -6.29 -11.42
C ASP A 88 17.78 -4.96 -12.18
N VAL A 89 18.69 -4.62 -13.09
CA VAL A 89 18.68 -3.34 -13.82
C VAL A 89 17.51 -3.26 -14.80
N ARG A 90 17.13 -4.39 -15.40
CA ARG A 90 16.03 -4.46 -16.37
C ARG A 90 14.69 -4.30 -15.67
N GLN A 91 14.48 -4.96 -14.53
CA GLN A 91 13.29 -4.78 -13.71
C GLN A 91 13.11 -3.32 -13.30
N ARG A 92 14.19 -2.70 -12.79
CA ARG A 92 14.16 -1.28 -12.38
C ARG A 92 13.75 -0.37 -13.53
N SER A 93 14.35 -0.56 -14.71
CA SER A 93 14.01 0.21 -15.92
C SER A 93 12.54 0.07 -16.30
N ILE A 94 11.95 -1.12 -16.18
CA ILE A 94 10.52 -1.36 -16.45
C ILE A 94 9.64 -0.58 -15.47
N ALA A 95 9.94 -0.63 -14.17
CA ALA A 95 9.18 0.15 -13.19
C ALA A 95 9.31 1.66 -13.41
N GLU A 96 10.50 2.15 -13.78
CA GLU A 96 10.72 3.56 -14.10
C GLU A 96 9.89 4.03 -15.30
N GLN A 97 9.82 3.22 -16.36
CA GLN A 97 9.04 3.54 -17.57
C GLN A 97 7.54 3.61 -17.31
N ASN A 98 7.05 2.92 -16.27
CA ASN A 98 5.63 2.79 -15.98
C ASN A 98 5.20 3.57 -14.72
N MET A 99 6.11 4.36 -14.13
CA MET A 99 5.83 5.14 -12.92
C MET A 99 4.71 6.17 -13.14
N ASP A 100 4.64 6.78 -14.32
CA ASP A 100 3.59 7.72 -14.68
C ASP A 100 2.21 7.05 -14.73
N THR A 101 2.14 5.79 -15.16
CA THR A 101 0.91 4.99 -15.14
C THR A 101 0.45 4.73 -13.70
N LEU A 102 1.37 4.30 -12.82
CA LEU A 102 1.04 4.12 -11.40
C LEU A 102 0.51 5.43 -10.78
N ARG A 103 1.16 6.56 -11.08
CA ARG A 103 0.74 7.87 -10.59
C ARG A 103 -0.65 8.25 -11.11
N ALA A 104 -0.90 8.05 -12.40
CA ALA A 104 -2.19 8.34 -13.02
C ALA A 104 -3.32 7.51 -12.39
N TRP A 105 -3.12 6.20 -12.21
CA TRP A 105 -4.13 5.35 -11.57
C TRP A 105 -4.33 5.68 -10.09
N THR A 106 -3.26 6.05 -9.39
CA THR A 106 -3.35 6.50 -7.98
C THR A 106 -4.19 7.77 -7.86
N MET A 107 -3.98 8.75 -8.76
CA MET A 107 -4.77 9.98 -8.79
C MET A 107 -6.23 9.69 -9.15
N GLN A 108 -6.48 8.83 -10.14
CA GLN A 108 -7.85 8.42 -10.49
C GLN A 108 -8.55 7.73 -9.32
N LEU A 109 -7.84 6.86 -8.60
CA LEU A 109 -8.36 6.18 -7.43
C LEU A 109 -8.74 7.18 -6.33
N GLN A 110 -7.89 8.17 -6.08
CA GLN A 110 -8.15 9.23 -5.11
C GLN A 110 -9.41 10.03 -5.46
N VAL A 111 -9.50 10.53 -6.70
CA VAL A 111 -10.65 11.33 -7.15
C VAL A 111 -11.96 10.55 -6.99
N ARG A 112 -11.99 9.28 -7.39
CA ARG A 112 -13.20 8.45 -7.28
C ARG A 112 -13.53 8.07 -5.85
N ALA A 113 -12.53 7.98 -4.97
CA ALA A 113 -12.75 7.69 -3.56
C ALA A 113 -13.31 8.90 -2.80
N ASP A 114 -12.94 10.12 -3.20
CA ASP A 114 -13.48 11.35 -2.64
C ASP A 114 -14.98 11.55 -2.96
N GLU A 115 -15.48 10.89 -4.02
CA GLU A 115 -16.91 10.83 -4.37
C GLU A 115 -17.70 9.84 -3.49
N LEU A 116 -17.02 8.98 -2.73
CA LEU A 116 -17.70 8.09 -1.79
C LEU A 116 -18.28 8.93 -0.64
N GLY A 117 -19.57 8.72 -0.38
CA GLY A 117 -20.23 9.28 0.78
C GLY A 117 -19.71 8.68 2.11
N PRO A 118 -20.39 8.97 3.24
CA PRO A 118 -20.08 8.30 4.50
C PRO A 118 -20.10 6.77 4.33
N THR A 119 -19.28 6.05 5.11
CA THR A 119 -19.13 4.59 5.08
C THR A 119 -20.00 3.94 6.16
N PRO A 120 -21.27 3.59 5.88
CA PRO A 120 -22.19 3.08 6.91
C PRO A 120 -21.86 1.65 7.36
N THR A 121 -21.13 0.86 6.56
CA THR A 121 -20.81 -0.53 6.88
C THR A 121 -19.32 -0.78 7.09
N TRP A 122 -18.99 -1.85 7.80
CA TRP A 122 -17.61 -2.29 7.99
C TRP A 122 -16.91 -2.61 6.66
N GLN A 123 -17.63 -3.17 5.69
CA GLN A 123 -17.06 -3.49 4.37
C GLN A 123 -16.70 -2.24 3.57
N GLU A 124 -17.57 -1.22 3.57
CA GLU A 124 -17.27 0.07 2.94
C GLU A 124 -16.11 0.76 3.67
N TRP A 125 -16.05 0.68 5.00
CA TRP A 125 -14.90 1.19 5.75
C TRP A 125 -13.60 0.47 5.37
N ILE A 126 -13.59 -0.86 5.26
CA ILE A 126 -12.42 -1.64 4.80
C ILE A 126 -12.00 -1.17 3.41
N LEU A 127 -12.95 -1.00 2.48
CA LEU A 127 -12.67 -0.56 1.13
C LEU A 127 -12.04 0.84 1.15
N THR A 128 -12.68 1.81 1.80
CA THR A 128 -12.19 3.19 1.88
C THR A 128 -10.83 3.29 2.56
N GLU A 129 -10.61 2.57 3.66
CA GLU A 129 -9.32 2.57 4.35
C GLU A 129 -8.25 1.85 3.50
N SER A 130 -8.59 0.78 2.79
CA SER A 130 -7.68 0.14 1.84
C SER A 130 -7.27 1.09 0.71
N ILE A 131 -8.20 1.92 0.21
CA ILE A 131 -7.88 2.96 -0.77
C ILE A 131 -6.91 3.99 -0.19
N ARG A 132 -7.20 4.57 0.98
CA ARG A 132 -6.31 5.55 1.65
C ARG A 132 -4.90 4.99 1.84
N ARG A 133 -4.80 3.79 2.40
CA ARG A 133 -3.51 3.11 2.64
C ARG A 133 -2.78 2.81 1.34
N THR A 134 -3.49 2.43 0.28
CA THR A 134 -2.91 2.18 -1.05
C THR A 134 -2.36 3.47 -1.67
N ILE A 135 -3.11 4.58 -1.61
CA ILE A 135 -2.66 5.89 -2.12
C ILE A 135 -1.41 6.36 -1.36
N ILE A 136 -1.41 6.27 -0.03
CA ILE A 136 -0.27 6.64 0.79
C ILE A 136 0.97 5.81 0.42
N ILE A 137 0.83 4.48 0.30
CA ILE A 137 1.95 3.62 -0.08
C ILE A 137 2.44 3.92 -1.49
N SER A 138 1.54 4.21 -2.44
CA SER A 138 1.94 4.61 -3.79
C SER A 138 2.82 5.86 -3.79
N VAL A 139 2.37 6.92 -3.12
CA VAL A 139 3.11 8.17 -3.00
C VAL A 139 4.43 7.97 -2.22
N LEU A 140 4.42 7.11 -1.19
CA LEU A 140 5.63 6.78 -0.41
C LEU A 140 6.68 6.03 -1.22
N ILE A 141 6.29 5.01 -2.00
CA ILE A 141 7.22 4.25 -2.82
C ILE A 141 7.84 5.14 -3.90
N GLU A 142 7.05 5.99 -4.54
CA GLU A 142 7.56 6.97 -5.50
C GLU A 142 8.54 7.95 -4.83
N SER A 143 8.19 8.44 -3.62
CA SER A 143 9.03 9.34 -2.84
C SER A 143 10.36 8.71 -2.44
N LEU A 144 10.31 7.48 -1.92
CA LEU A 144 11.48 6.71 -1.50
C LEU A 144 12.41 6.46 -2.68
N TYR A 145 11.85 6.03 -3.81
CA TYR A 145 12.63 5.79 -5.01
C TYR A 145 13.25 7.08 -5.57
N SER A 146 12.52 8.20 -5.57
CA SER A 146 13.04 9.50 -5.98
C SER A 146 14.23 9.94 -5.11
N VAL A 147 14.14 9.77 -3.78
CA VAL A 147 15.25 10.04 -2.86
C VAL A 147 16.47 9.17 -3.20
N LEU A 148 16.27 7.88 -3.45
CA LEU A 148 17.36 6.96 -3.80
C LEU A 148 18.00 7.28 -5.16
N ARG A 149 17.22 7.73 -6.13
CA ARG A 149 17.66 7.99 -7.50
C ARG A 149 18.31 9.36 -7.68
N VAL A 150 17.70 10.42 -7.13
CA VAL A 150 18.09 11.82 -7.38
C VAL A 150 18.40 12.61 -6.10
N GLY A 151 18.26 12.00 -4.92
CA GLY A 151 18.68 12.59 -3.64
C GLY A 151 17.67 13.50 -2.95
N HIS A 152 16.44 13.64 -3.47
CA HIS A 152 15.40 14.46 -2.83
C HIS A 152 13.98 13.90 -3.04
N CYS A 153 13.06 14.23 -2.14
CA CYS A 153 11.64 13.89 -2.26
C CYS A 153 10.85 15.08 -2.85
N THR A 154 10.05 14.84 -3.89
CA THR A 154 9.16 15.86 -4.49
C THR A 154 7.74 15.80 -3.95
N ASN A 155 7.33 14.68 -3.36
CA ASN A 155 5.93 14.40 -3.05
C ASN A 155 5.57 14.61 -1.58
N ILE A 156 6.51 15.11 -0.75
CA ILE A 156 6.29 15.28 0.70
C ILE A 156 5.06 16.13 1.02
N ARG A 157 4.76 17.15 0.22
CA ARG A 157 3.57 17.99 0.38
C ARG A 157 2.29 17.21 0.09
N ALA A 158 2.26 16.48 -1.02
CA ALA A 158 1.12 15.65 -1.39
C ALA A 158 0.88 14.57 -0.32
N LEU A 159 1.95 13.90 0.12
CA LEU A 159 1.91 12.90 1.17
C LEU A 159 1.36 13.47 2.50
N SER A 160 1.78 14.68 2.89
CA SER A 160 1.42 15.29 4.18
C SER A 160 -0.09 15.50 4.41
N VAL A 161 -0.86 15.62 3.33
CA VAL A 161 -2.31 15.88 3.38
C VAL A 161 -3.15 14.62 3.16
N LEU A 162 -2.52 13.45 2.99
CA LEU A 162 -3.25 12.20 2.82
C LEU A 162 -3.82 11.72 4.17
N PRO A 163 -5.13 11.45 4.25
CA PRO A 163 -5.76 10.95 5.45
C PRO A 163 -5.62 9.43 5.59
N PHE A 164 -5.55 8.93 6.81
CA PHE A 164 -5.70 7.52 7.14
C PHE A 164 -6.28 7.33 8.54
N THR A 165 -6.77 6.13 8.84
CA THR A 165 -7.22 5.79 10.20
C THR A 165 -6.03 5.30 11.02
N SER A 166 -5.67 6.02 12.08
CA SER A 166 -4.57 5.65 12.99
C SER A 166 -5.01 4.58 14.00
N GLY A 167 -4.09 3.70 14.38
CA GLY A 167 -4.29 2.61 15.32
C GLY A 167 -4.63 1.27 14.65
N ALA A 168 -3.88 0.22 15.02
CA ALA A 168 -4.02 -1.14 14.50
C ALA A 168 -5.42 -1.75 14.69
N ALA A 169 -6.07 -1.36 15.78
CA ALA A 169 -7.16 -2.12 16.38
C ALA A 169 -8.34 -2.30 15.43
N LEU A 170 -8.67 -1.30 14.60
CA LEU A 170 -9.77 -1.38 13.63
C LEU A 170 -9.38 -2.12 12.36
N TRP A 171 -8.12 -2.01 11.93
CA TRP A 171 -7.62 -2.64 10.69
C TRP A 171 -7.40 -4.14 10.82
N ASP A 172 -7.15 -4.65 12.03
CA ASP A 172 -6.91 -6.08 12.23
C ASP A 172 -8.18 -6.88 12.56
N ILE A 173 -9.34 -6.22 12.67
CA ILE A 173 -10.59 -6.89 13.01
C ILE A 173 -10.99 -7.90 11.93
N ALA A 174 -11.53 -9.04 12.37
CA ALA A 174 -11.98 -10.11 11.48
C ALA A 174 -13.50 -10.26 11.38
N THR A 175 -14.28 -9.57 12.22
CA THR A 175 -15.74 -9.70 12.27
C THR A 175 -16.44 -8.36 12.41
N ASP A 176 -17.58 -8.24 11.73
CA ASP A 176 -18.43 -7.05 11.72
C ASP A 176 -18.91 -6.66 13.14
N ALA A 177 -19.35 -7.64 13.93
CA ALA A 177 -19.82 -7.41 15.30
C ALA A 177 -18.74 -6.80 16.22
N THR A 178 -17.49 -7.23 16.05
CA THR A 178 -16.36 -6.69 16.83
C THR A 178 -16.02 -5.29 16.33
N TRP A 179 -16.08 -5.06 15.02
CA TRP A 179 -15.84 -3.73 14.44
C TRP A 179 -16.85 -2.72 14.92
N LEU A 180 -18.15 -3.04 14.90
CA LEU A 180 -19.20 -2.14 15.40
C LEU A 180 -18.97 -1.75 16.86
N THR A 181 -18.57 -2.71 17.70
CA THR A 181 -18.30 -2.44 19.12
C THR A 181 -17.08 -1.55 19.32
N GLN A 182 -16.02 -1.74 18.50
CA GLN A 182 -14.76 -1.02 18.64
C GLN A 182 -14.77 0.34 17.96
N SER A 183 -15.44 0.50 16.82
CA SER A 183 -15.55 1.77 16.09
C SER A 183 -16.25 2.83 16.93
N HIS A 184 -17.30 2.46 17.68
CA HIS A 184 -17.95 3.34 18.65
C HIS A 184 -17.04 3.77 19.82
N ARG A 185 -16.02 2.97 20.17
CA ARG A 185 -15.13 3.24 21.32
C ARG A 185 -13.88 4.00 20.94
N LEU A 186 -13.26 3.63 19.82
CA LEU A 186 -11.98 4.15 19.38
C LEU A 186 -12.12 5.37 18.45
N GLY A 187 -13.31 5.55 17.87
CA GLY A 187 -13.51 6.48 16.76
C GLY A 187 -12.93 5.91 15.46
N SER A 188 -13.55 6.24 14.33
CA SER A 188 -13.03 5.94 12.99
C SER A 188 -12.49 7.21 12.31
N ASP A 189 -12.12 8.20 13.12
CA ASP A 189 -11.66 9.50 12.63
C ASP A 189 -10.30 9.36 11.97
N THR A 190 -10.12 10.08 10.86
CA THR A 190 -8.87 10.08 10.12
C THR A 190 -7.92 11.13 10.66
N VAL A 191 -6.62 10.85 10.54
CA VAL A 191 -5.54 11.81 10.76
C VAL A 191 -4.78 12.02 9.47
N LEU A 192 -4.20 13.20 9.28
CA LEU A 192 -3.32 13.46 8.15
C LEU A 192 -1.94 12.87 8.43
N TYR A 193 -1.32 12.28 7.41
CA TYR A 193 0.05 11.75 7.50
C TYR A 193 1.02 12.79 8.09
N GLY A 194 0.95 14.04 7.64
CA GLY A 194 1.86 15.09 8.10
C GLY A 194 1.64 15.51 9.56
N ASP A 195 0.42 15.42 10.06
CA ASP A 195 0.12 15.65 11.49
C ASP A 195 0.60 14.47 12.33
N PHE A 196 0.36 13.24 11.85
CA PHE A 196 0.84 12.01 12.49
C PHE A 196 2.37 11.99 12.62
N ALA A 197 3.10 12.22 11.51
CA ALA A 197 4.57 12.23 11.51
C ALA A 197 5.13 13.27 12.51
N ARG A 198 4.57 14.49 12.51
CA ARG A 198 4.96 15.54 13.47
C ARG A 198 4.62 15.17 14.91
N ALA A 199 3.51 14.49 15.16
CA ALA A 199 3.15 14.04 16.51
C ALA A 199 4.18 13.03 17.04
N VAL A 200 4.64 12.10 16.20
CA VAL A 200 5.68 11.11 16.56
C VAL A 200 7.01 11.80 16.83
N GLU A 201 7.45 12.71 15.94
CA GLU A 201 8.70 13.47 16.11
C GLU A 201 8.75 14.24 17.43
N ASN A 202 7.61 14.78 17.86
CA ASN A 202 7.48 15.55 19.10
C ASN A 202 7.27 14.66 20.35
N GLY A 203 7.36 13.33 20.23
CA GLY A 203 7.15 12.39 21.33
C GLY A 203 5.71 12.38 21.86
N ARG A 204 4.73 12.81 21.06
CA ARG A 204 3.33 12.93 21.45
C ARG A 204 2.50 11.69 21.15
N VAL A 205 3.04 10.71 20.43
CA VAL A 205 2.35 9.44 20.20
C VAL A 205 2.53 8.53 21.41
N LEU A 206 1.47 8.46 22.21
CA LEU A 206 1.33 7.59 23.38
C LEU A 206 0.65 6.28 22.93
N GLY A 207 1.42 5.33 22.42
CA GLY A 207 0.88 4.03 22.03
C GLY A 207 1.85 3.16 21.24
N LYS A 208 1.54 1.87 21.15
CA LYS A 208 2.27 0.94 20.27
C LYS A 208 1.86 1.23 18.82
N LEU A 209 2.84 1.53 17.98
CA LEU A 209 2.64 1.75 16.54
C LEU A 209 2.29 0.44 15.85
N ASP A 210 1.33 0.50 14.94
CA ASP A 210 0.98 -0.62 14.07
C ASP A 210 1.99 -0.79 12.91
N GLU A 211 1.92 -1.90 12.19
CA GLU A 211 2.84 -2.18 11.08
C GLU A 211 2.75 -1.17 9.92
N PHE A 212 1.56 -0.61 9.69
CA PHE A 212 1.36 0.43 8.69
C PHE A 212 1.99 1.75 9.16
N GLU A 213 1.72 2.17 10.39
CA GLU A 213 2.31 3.35 11.03
C GLU A 213 3.84 3.27 11.09
N LYS A 214 4.42 2.11 11.40
CA LYS A 214 5.87 1.88 11.30
C LYS A 214 6.36 2.07 9.86
N THR A 215 5.64 1.53 8.87
CA THR A 215 5.96 1.69 7.44
C THR A 215 5.92 3.17 7.02
N LEU A 216 4.97 3.95 7.54
CA LEU A 216 4.83 5.39 7.27
C LEU A 216 6.02 6.21 7.77
N LEU A 217 6.65 5.78 8.87
CA LEU A 217 7.73 6.52 9.53
C LEU A 217 9.12 6.15 9.01
N ALA A 218 9.31 4.94 8.50
CA ALA A 218 10.61 4.44 8.04
C ALA A 218 11.33 5.38 7.05
N PRO A 219 10.66 6.02 6.07
CA PRO A 219 11.32 6.92 5.13
C PRO A 219 11.67 8.30 5.71
N CYS A 220 10.92 8.78 6.71
CA CYS A 220 11.03 10.16 7.22
C CYS A 220 11.90 10.29 8.48
N MET A 221 11.98 9.23 9.29
CA MET A 221 12.61 9.30 10.62
C MET A 221 14.10 8.94 10.61
N GLY A 222 14.61 8.37 9.51
CA GLY A 222 16.03 8.00 9.35
C GLY A 222 16.50 7.01 10.42
N GLU A 223 17.83 6.86 10.58
CA GLU A 223 18.40 5.92 11.57
C GLU A 223 18.13 6.30 13.03
N ARG A 224 17.73 7.56 13.29
CA ARG A 224 17.58 8.11 14.66
C ARG A 224 16.49 7.41 15.48
N TYR A 225 15.53 6.76 14.81
CA TYR A 225 14.42 6.06 15.45
C TYR A 225 14.36 4.58 15.06
N ARG A 226 15.48 4.01 14.59
CA ARG A 226 15.59 2.60 14.22
C ARG A 226 15.06 1.69 15.34
N GLU A 227 15.38 2.00 16.61
CA GLU A 227 14.93 1.25 17.78
C GLU A 227 13.40 1.23 17.95
N MET A 228 12.69 2.32 17.62
CA MET A 228 11.22 2.36 17.67
C MET A 228 10.57 1.54 16.55
N LEU A 229 11.25 1.39 15.42
CA LEU A 229 10.82 0.60 14.26
C LEU A 229 11.14 -0.89 14.41
N THR A 230 12.15 -1.25 15.22
CA THR A 230 12.61 -2.64 15.45
C THR A 230 12.03 -3.28 16.70
N LEU A 231 11.11 -2.63 17.43
CA LEU A 231 10.36 -3.27 18.52
C LEU A 231 9.43 -4.33 17.91
N GLU A 232 9.97 -5.54 17.75
CA GLU A 232 9.22 -6.77 17.55
C GLU A 232 8.48 -7.14 18.84
N ASP A 233 7.35 -7.81 18.66
CA ASP A 233 6.60 -8.49 19.73
C ASP A 233 7.35 -9.73 20.24
#